data_AF-A0A971JPX4-F1
#
_entry.id   AF-A0A971JPX4-F1
#
_cell.length_a   1.000
_cell.length_b   1.000
_cell.length_c   1.000
_cell.angle_alpha   90.00
_cell.angle_beta   90.00
_cell.angle_gamma   90.00
#
_symmetry.space_group_name_H-M   'P 1'
#
loop_
_entity.id
_entity.type
_entity.pdbx_description
1 polymer ?
#
loop_
_entity_poly.entity_id
_entity_poly.type
_entity_poly.pdbx_seq_one_letter_code
_entity_poly.pdbx_strand_id
1 'polypeptide(L)'
;MKLWYSFKKELILATRSFYFYIELMFAVVILAVLLWAVPEQIRVVQTQYLMIDLPQQMRDILIDRLLEEDIDGLAKPVSIETADEKIDARLIETETEHIYLLDSKEQVRSLSDQNRKLGFVVSLDQKNELHYTYYLQGYETKRFKNLIAVLNL
;
A
#
# COMPACT_ATOMS: atom_id res chain seq x y z
N MET A 1 26.96 -43.07 -0.55
CA MET A 1 25.63 -43.14 -1.22
C MET A 1 25.83 -43.11 -2.74
N LYS A 2 25.34 -44.11 -3.47
CA LYS A 2 25.53 -44.22 -4.94
C LYS A 2 25.09 -42.97 -5.71
N LEU A 3 24.10 -42.25 -5.18
CA LEU A 3 23.57 -41.00 -5.75
C LEU A 3 24.62 -39.89 -5.86
N TRP A 4 25.39 -39.63 -4.79
CA TRP A 4 26.45 -38.61 -4.80
C TRP A 4 27.59 -38.93 -5.77
N TYR A 5 27.91 -40.22 -5.92
CA TYR A 5 28.93 -40.67 -6.86
C TYR A 5 28.45 -40.54 -8.31
N SER A 6 27.21 -40.94 -8.60
CA SER A 6 26.60 -40.79 -9.94
C SER A 6 26.49 -39.33 -10.33
N PHE A 7 26.02 -38.47 -9.42
CA PHE A 7 25.87 -37.03 -9.66
C PHE A 7 27.21 -36.36 -9.99
N LYS A 8 28.27 -36.63 -9.21
CA LYS A 8 29.62 -36.11 -9.52
C LYS A 8 30.11 -36.57 -10.89
N LYS A 9 29.87 -37.83 -11.26
CA LYS A 9 30.30 -38.39 -12.55
C LYS A 9 29.59 -37.71 -13.73
N GLU A 10 28.28 -37.49 -13.61
CA GLU A 10 27.48 -36.80 -14.63
C GLU A 10 27.84 -35.32 -14.73
N LEU A 11 28.12 -34.66 -13.61
CA LEU A 11 28.58 -33.27 -13.60
C LEU A 11 29.93 -33.11 -14.30
N ILE A 12 30.89 -34.00 -14.02
CA ILE A 12 32.19 -34.02 -14.69
C ILE A 12 32.02 -34.27 -16.19
N LEU A 13 31.08 -35.14 -16.59
CA LEU A 13 30.79 -35.36 -18.00
C LEU A 13 30.19 -34.12 -18.66
N ALA A 14 29.29 -33.41 -17.97
CA ALA A 14 28.66 -32.18 -18.44
C ALA A 14 29.67 -31.01 -18.59
N THR A 15 30.65 -30.88 -17.67
CA THR A 15 31.70 -29.84 -17.71
C THR A 15 32.63 -29.91 -18.93
N ARG A 16 32.58 -31.01 -19.70
CA ARG A 16 33.35 -31.15 -20.95
C ARG A 16 32.71 -30.42 -22.12
N SER A 17 31.43 -30.06 -22.04
CA SER A 17 30.74 -29.32 -23.07
C SER A 17 30.97 -27.82 -22.90
N PHE A 18 31.26 -27.11 -24.00
CA PHE A 18 31.36 -25.65 -23.99
C PHE A 18 30.05 -24.99 -23.52
N TYR A 19 28.90 -25.60 -23.82
CA TYR A 19 27.58 -25.11 -23.42
C TYR A 19 27.40 -25.04 -21.90
N PHE A 20 28.08 -25.91 -21.12
CA PHE A 20 28.01 -25.90 -19.66
C PHE A 20 28.53 -24.58 -19.08
N TYR A 21 29.61 -24.03 -19.65
CA TYR A 21 30.18 -22.76 -19.19
C TYR A 21 29.29 -21.57 -19.55
N ILE A 22 28.65 -21.61 -20.72
CA ILE A 22 27.67 -20.59 -21.13
C ILE A 22 26.48 -20.58 -20.15
N GLU A 23 25.94 -21.75 -19.82
CA GLU A 23 24.83 -21.88 -18.89
C GLU A 23 25.19 -21.37 -17.49
N LEU A 24 26.37 -21.71 -16.99
CA LEU A 24 26.87 -21.21 -15.71
C LEU A 24 27.02 -19.69 -15.73
N MET A 25 27.54 -19.13 -16.82
CA MET A 25 27.66 -17.68 -16.99
C MET A 25 26.29 -17.01 -16.96
N PHE A 26 25.31 -17.55 -17.68
CA PHE A 26 23.94 -17.02 -17.67
C PHE A 26 23.29 -17.11 -16.30
N ALA A 27 23.49 -18.21 -15.57
CA ALA A 27 22.98 -18.36 -14.22
C ALA A 27 23.56 -17.27 -13.28
N VAL A 28 24.85 -16.98 -13.38
CA VAL A 28 25.50 -15.90 -12.61
C VAL A 28 24.97 -14.53 -13.02
N VAL A 29 24.81 -14.27 -14.33
CA VAL A 29 24.26 -13.00 -14.83
C VAL A 29 22.82 -12.79 -14.35
N ILE A 30 21.97 -13.81 -14.44
CA ILE A 30 20.59 -13.74 -13.95
C ILE A 30 20.57 -13.50 -12.44
N LEU A 31 21.42 -14.20 -11.67
CA LEU A 31 21.52 -13.99 -10.23
C LEU A 31 21.94 -12.55 -9.89
N ALA A 32 22.93 -12.01 -10.61
CA ALA A 32 23.36 -10.62 -10.42
C ALA A 32 22.24 -9.62 -10.74
N VAL A 33 21.49 -9.84 -11.82
CA VAL A 33 20.33 -9.02 -12.17
C VAL A 33 19.24 -9.12 -11.09
N LEU A 34 18.95 -10.32 -10.57
CA LEU A 34 17.95 -10.48 -9.52
C LEU A 34 18.37 -9.75 -8.23
N LEU A 35 19.63 -9.88 -7.81
CA LEU A 35 20.14 -9.22 -6.60
C LEU A 35 20.22 -7.70 -6.72
N TRP A 36 20.42 -7.18 -7.94
CA TRP A 36 20.59 -5.75 -8.18
C TRP A 36 19.32 -5.03 -8.60
N ALA A 37 18.50 -5.66 -9.45
CA ALA A 37 17.33 -5.04 -10.06
C ALA A 37 16.02 -5.35 -9.32
N VAL A 38 15.94 -6.43 -8.55
CA VAL A 38 14.74 -6.74 -7.75
C VAL A 38 14.94 -6.20 -6.34
N PRO A 39 14.17 -5.19 -5.92
CA PRO A 39 14.25 -4.70 -4.55
C PRO A 39 13.82 -5.79 -3.57
N GLU A 40 14.51 -5.90 -2.44
CA GLU A 40 14.20 -6.89 -1.39
C GLU A 40 12.77 -6.75 -0.84
N GLN A 41 12.17 -5.56 -0.97
CA GLN A 41 10.83 -5.24 -0.52
C GLN A 41 10.08 -4.53 -1.65
N ILE A 42 9.11 -5.22 -2.26
CA ILE A 42 8.11 -4.56 -3.11
C ILE A 42 7.14 -3.85 -2.16
N ARG A 43 7.44 -2.59 -1.82
CA ARG A 43 6.55 -1.76 -1.00
C ARG A 43 5.39 -1.30 -1.87
N VAL A 44 4.25 -1.96 -1.74
CA VAL A 44 3.00 -1.49 -2.34
C VAL A 44 2.43 -0.42 -1.41
N VAL A 45 2.81 0.84 -1.65
CA VAL A 45 2.27 1.97 -0.90
C VAL A 45 0.87 2.29 -1.43
N GLN A 46 -0.14 2.17 -0.58
CA GLN A 46 -1.53 2.48 -0.94
C GLN A 46 -1.86 3.93 -0.65
N THR A 47 -2.57 4.58 -1.56
CA THR A 47 -3.07 5.94 -1.33
C THR A 47 -4.50 5.87 -0.82
N GLN A 48 -4.80 6.64 0.23
CA GLN A 48 -6.15 6.78 0.78
C GLN A 48 -6.47 8.21 1.19
N TYR A 49 -7.76 8.54 1.11
CA TYR A 49 -8.31 9.84 1.48
C TYR A 49 -9.15 9.70 2.74
N LEU A 50 -8.91 10.53 3.76
CA LEU A 50 -9.54 10.40 5.07
C LEU A 50 -10.12 11.73 5.53
N MET A 51 -11.38 11.73 5.96
CA MET A 51 -11.98 12.84 6.71
C MET A 51 -12.40 12.35 8.09
N ILE A 52 -12.05 13.13 9.11
CA ILE A 52 -12.42 12.87 10.50
C ILE A 52 -13.31 14.03 11.00
N ASP A 53 -14.61 13.81 10.96
CA ASP A 53 -15.65 14.71 11.46
C ASP A 53 -16.09 14.29 12.87
N LEU A 54 -15.15 14.41 13.82
CA LEU A 54 -15.34 14.05 15.22
C LEU A 54 -15.08 15.25 16.14
N PRO A 55 -15.62 15.22 17.38
CA PRO A 55 -15.27 16.21 18.40
C PRO A 55 -13.76 16.32 18.57
N GLN A 56 -13.27 17.54 18.79
CA GLN A 56 -11.83 17.86 18.76
C GLN A 56 -10.97 16.89 19.58
N GLN A 57 -11.39 16.55 20.80
CA GLN A 57 -10.67 15.63 21.68
C GLN A 57 -10.48 14.23 21.06
N MET A 58 -11.51 13.69 20.40
CA MET A 58 -11.43 12.38 19.75
C MET A 58 -10.63 12.43 18.45
N ARG A 59 -10.79 13.51 17.68
CA ARG A 59 -10.06 13.72 16.45
C ARG A 59 -8.56 13.80 16.72
N ASP A 60 -8.15 14.53 17.76
CA ASP A 60 -6.74 14.69 18.12
C ASP A 60 -6.14 13.34 18.54
N ILE A 61 -6.85 12.54 19.35
CA ILE A 61 -6.41 11.17 19.72
C ILE A 61 -6.24 10.26 18.49
N LEU A 62 -7.14 10.33 17.51
CA LEU A 62 -7.05 9.54 16.28
C LEU A 62 -5.87 9.98 15.41
N ILE A 63 -5.67 11.29 15.26
CA ILE A 63 -4.55 11.84 14.49
C ILE A 63 -3.22 11.48 15.17
N ASP A 64 -3.13 11.59 16.49
CA ASP A 64 -1.93 11.21 17.24
C ASP A 64 -1.56 9.74 17.01
N ARG A 65 -2.55 8.83 17.02
CA ARG A 65 -2.32 7.42 16.68
C ARG A 65 -1.85 7.20 15.25
N LEU A 66 -2.40 7.95 14.28
CA LEU A 66 -1.95 7.87 12.89
C LEU A 66 -0.51 8.41 12.75
N LEU A 67 -0.14 9.42 13.53
CA LEU A 67 1.22 9.98 13.55
C LEU A 67 2.23 9.06 14.24
N GLU A 68 1.82 8.21 15.17
CA GLU A 68 2.68 7.17 15.76
C GLU A 68 3.15 6.14 14.71
N GLU A 69 2.34 5.89 13.67
CA GLU A 69 2.65 4.96 12.58
C GLU A 69 3.33 5.64 11.38
N ASP A 70 3.47 6.97 11.42
CA ASP A 70 4.11 7.76 10.38
C ASP A 70 5.65 7.58 10.40
N ILE A 71 6.27 7.63 9.23
CA ILE A 71 7.71 7.44 9.05
C ILE A 71 8.52 8.55 9.72
N ASP A 72 8.01 9.79 9.73
CA ASP A 72 8.67 10.97 10.32
C ASP A 72 7.88 11.65 11.45
N GLY A 73 6.68 11.15 11.75
CA GLY A 73 5.84 11.62 12.85
C GLY A 73 5.23 13.00 12.61
N LEU A 74 5.23 13.49 11.36
CA LEU A 74 4.77 14.84 11.02
C LEU A 74 3.75 14.83 9.88
N ALA A 75 2.54 15.32 10.17
CA ALA A 75 1.55 15.59 9.14
C ALA A 75 2.03 16.75 8.23
N LYS A 76 2.39 16.44 6.99
CA LYS A 76 2.89 17.42 6.00
C LYS A 76 1.72 18.13 5.32
N PRO A 77 1.67 19.47 5.32
CA PRO A 77 0.69 20.20 4.53
C PRO A 77 1.03 20.00 3.05
N VAL A 78 0.07 19.46 2.29
CA VAL A 78 0.19 19.22 0.85
C VAL A 78 -1.03 19.78 0.15
N SER A 79 -0.88 20.08 -1.13
CA SER A 79 -1.99 20.56 -1.92
C SER A 79 -2.14 19.65 -3.14
N ILE A 80 -3.32 19.06 -3.27
CA ILE A 80 -3.67 18.13 -4.33
C ILE A 80 -4.30 18.94 -5.46
N GLU A 81 -3.64 18.96 -6.61
CA GLU A 81 -4.19 19.58 -7.81
C GLU A 81 -5.12 18.59 -8.53
N THR A 82 -6.41 18.89 -8.57
CA THR A 82 -7.37 18.24 -9.45
C THR A 82 -7.67 19.14 -10.66
N ALA A 83 -8.33 18.56 -11.68
CA ALA A 83 -8.65 19.29 -12.91
C ALA A 83 -9.53 20.53 -12.68
N ASP A 84 -10.32 20.53 -11.60
CA ASP A 84 -11.32 21.54 -11.31
C ASP A 84 -10.93 22.46 -10.13
N GLU A 85 -10.08 22.01 -9.20
CA GLU A 85 -9.72 22.79 -8.01
C GLU A 85 -8.38 22.36 -7.36
N LYS A 86 -7.91 23.19 -6.43
CA LYS A 86 -6.74 22.91 -5.59
C LYS A 86 -7.23 22.59 -4.18
N ILE A 87 -6.99 21.37 -3.73
CA ILE A 87 -7.49 20.85 -2.45
C ILE A 87 -6.33 20.80 -1.47
N ASP A 88 -6.41 21.58 -0.39
CA ASP A 88 -5.45 21.50 0.70
C ASP A 88 -5.72 20.28 1.57
N ALA A 89 -4.66 19.54 1.87
CA ALA A 89 -4.72 18.30 2.64
C ALA A 89 -3.51 18.20 3.58
N ARG A 90 -3.60 17.32 4.57
CA ARG A 90 -2.44 16.93 5.40
C ARG A 90 -2.08 15.49 5.08
N LEU A 91 -0.83 15.25 4.68
CA LEU A 91 -0.32 13.94 4.35
C LEU A 91 0.36 13.31 5.57
N ILE A 92 -0.03 12.07 5.85
CA ILE A 92 0.64 11.15 6.78
C ILE A 92 1.19 10.00 5.93
N GLU A 93 2.49 9.75 6.01
CA GLU A 93 3.20 8.71 5.26
C GLU A 93 3.61 7.58 6.22
N THR A 94 2.97 6.43 6.10
CA THR A 94 3.36 5.21 6.81
C THR A 94 4.20 4.32 5.89
N GLU A 95 4.76 3.22 6.41
CA GLU A 95 5.53 2.29 5.59
C GLU A 95 4.73 1.69 4.42
N THR A 96 3.40 1.64 4.56
CA THR A 96 2.49 0.97 3.61
C THR A 96 1.44 1.89 3.01
N GLU A 97 1.24 3.09 3.54
CA GLU A 97 0.10 3.94 3.16
C GLU A 97 0.47 5.43 3.10
N HIS A 98 -0.13 6.13 2.14
CA HIS A 98 -0.20 7.59 2.09
C HIS A 98 -1.63 8.01 2.42
N ILE A 99 -1.79 8.64 3.57
CA ILE A 99 -3.09 9.05 4.13
C ILE A 99 -3.23 10.55 3.95
N TYR A 100 -4.13 10.96 3.06
CA TYR A 100 -4.47 12.37 2.85
C TYR A 100 -5.67 12.74 3.72
N LEU A 101 -5.41 13.48 4.79
CA LEU A 101 -6.44 14.07 5.65
C LEU A 101 -7.06 15.27 4.94
N LEU A 102 -8.38 15.20 4.76
CA LEU A 102 -9.22 16.19 4.09
C LEU A 102 -10.27 16.74 5.05
N ASP A 103 -10.71 17.96 4.77
CA ASP A 103 -11.66 18.68 5.62
C ASP A 103 -13.13 18.55 5.14
N SER A 104 -13.37 17.97 3.96
CA SER A 104 -14.71 17.81 3.38
C SER A 104 -14.97 16.40 2.84
N LYS A 105 -16.20 15.93 3.07
CA LYS A 105 -16.70 14.64 2.59
C LYS A 105 -16.78 14.60 1.06
N GLU A 106 -17.16 15.72 0.47
CA GLU A 106 -17.26 15.92 -0.98
C GLU A 106 -15.89 15.77 -1.64
N GLN A 107 -14.84 16.33 -1.02
CA GLN A 107 -13.46 16.19 -1.48
C GLN A 107 -12.99 14.73 -1.42
N VAL A 108 -13.24 14.03 -0.29
CA VAL A 108 -12.92 12.60 -0.16
C VAL A 108 -13.60 11.80 -1.27
N ARG A 109 -14.89 12.01 -1.48
CA ARG A 109 -15.67 11.30 -2.52
C ARG A 109 -15.11 11.57 -3.91
N SER A 110 -14.89 12.84 -4.25
CA SER A 110 -14.41 13.27 -5.57
C SER A 110 -13.04 12.67 -5.87
N LEU A 111 -12.09 12.81 -4.95
CA LEU A 111 -10.73 12.29 -5.09
C LEU A 111 -10.69 10.75 -5.16
N SER A 112 -11.54 10.08 -4.38
CA SER A 112 -11.63 8.61 -4.40
C SER A 112 -12.15 8.08 -5.73
N ASP A 113 -13.18 8.71 -6.28
CA ASP A 113 -13.79 8.32 -7.56
C ASP A 113 -12.85 8.61 -8.74
N GLN A 114 -12.28 9.83 -8.77
CA GLN A 114 -11.38 10.26 -9.83
C GLN A 114 -10.09 9.42 -9.88
N ASN A 115 -9.47 9.18 -8.73
CA ASN A 115 -8.18 8.48 -8.66
C ASN A 115 -8.31 6.97 -8.46
N ARG A 116 -9.55 6.45 -8.34
CA ARG A 116 -9.85 5.06 -8.00
C ARG A 116 -9.06 4.58 -6.79
N LYS A 117 -9.07 5.39 -5.73
CA LYS A 117 -8.41 5.11 -4.44
C LYS A 117 -9.46 5.00 -3.35
N LEU A 118 -9.07 4.43 -2.20
CA LEU A 118 -9.97 4.31 -1.07
C LEU A 118 -10.21 5.69 -0.44
N GLY A 119 -11.46 5.94 -0.12
CA GLY A 119 -11.88 7.08 0.69
C GLY A 119 -12.59 6.63 1.94
N PHE A 120 -12.32 7.30 3.05
CA PHE A 120 -12.90 7.00 4.34
C PHE A 120 -13.37 8.28 5.03
N VAL A 121 -14.57 8.23 5.59
CA VAL A 121 -15.14 9.34 6.37
C VAL A 121 -15.65 8.76 7.68
N VAL A 122 -15.10 9.27 8.77
CA VAL A 122 -15.55 8.98 10.13
C VAL A 122 -16.31 10.21 10.63
N SER A 123 -17.59 10.07 10.94
CA SER A 123 -18.39 11.18 11.44
C SER A 123 -19.22 10.77 12.65
N LEU A 124 -19.47 11.71 13.57
CA LEU A 124 -20.41 11.52 14.67
C LEU A 124 -21.73 12.22 14.34
N ASP A 125 -22.87 11.53 14.50
CA ASP A 125 -24.17 12.18 14.32
C ASP A 125 -24.66 12.92 15.59
N GLN A 126 -25.81 13.58 15.48
CA GLN A 126 -26.44 14.33 16.57
C GLN A 126 -26.91 13.46 17.75
N LYS A 127 -26.94 12.13 17.58
CA LYS A 127 -27.28 11.16 18.63
C LYS A 127 -26.03 10.52 19.25
N ASN A 128 -24.85 11.02 18.92
CA ASN A 128 -23.54 10.45 19.27
C ASN A 128 -23.30 9.05 18.71
N GLU A 129 -23.93 8.70 17.59
CA GLU A 129 -23.65 7.45 16.87
C GLU A 129 -22.49 7.69 15.88
N LEU A 130 -21.54 6.75 15.86
CA LEU A 130 -20.42 6.76 14.91
C LEU A 130 -20.89 6.23 13.55
N HIS A 131 -20.62 7.01 12.51
CA HIS A 131 -20.92 6.66 11.13
C HIS A 131 -19.63 6.54 10.33
N TYR A 132 -19.49 5.42 9.65
CA TYR A 132 -18.35 5.09 8.81
C TYR A 132 -18.81 5.04 7.35
N THR A 133 -18.25 5.90 6.50
CA THR A 133 -18.52 5.89 5.06
C THR A 133 -17.28 5.49 4.29
N TYR A 134 -17.40 4.45 3.47
CA TYR A 134 -16.34 3.97 2.59
C TYR A 134 -16.63 4.29 1.12
N TYR A 135 -15.63 4.88 0.46
CA TYR A 135 -15.58 5.03 -0.99
C TYR A 135 -14.57 4.02 -1.54
N LEU A 136 -15.07 3.05 -2.30
CA LEU A 136 -14.29 1.92 -2.81
C LEU A 136 -13.80 2.16 -4.24
N GLN A 137 -12.75 1.45 -4.65
CA GLN A 137 -12.06 1.65 -5.94
C GLN A 137 -12.86 1.10 -7.14
N GLY A 138 -13.86 0.27 -6.88
CA GLY A 138 -14.77 -0.29 -7.87
C GLY A 138 -14.45 -1.73 -8.32
N TYR A 139 -13.29 -2.27 -7.93
CA TYR A 139 -12.86 -3.64 -8.26
C TYR A 139 -13.12 -4.66 -7.13
N GLU A 140 -13.70 -4.21 -6.02
CA GLU A 140 -13.86 -5.01 -4.82
C GLU A 140 -14.94 -6.09 -5.00
N THR A 141 -14.63 -7.29 -4.53
CA THR A 141 -15.55 -8.42 -4.57
C THR A 141 -16.76 -8.20 -3.65
N LYS A 142 -17.88 -8.86 -3.95
CA LYS A 142 -19.06 -8.86 -3.05
C LYS A 142 -18.71 -9.34 -1.64
N ARG A 143 -17.83 -10.33 -1.52
CA ARG A 143 -17.38 -10.85 -0.22
C ARG A 143 -16.69 -9.77 0.61
N PHE A 144 -15.83 -8.96 -0.01
CA PHE A 144 -15.14 -7.86 0.67
C PHE A 144 -16.13 -6.78 1.11
N LYS A 145 -17.06 -6.38 0.24
CA LYS A 145 -18.12 -5.41 0.58
C LYS A 145 -18.96 -5.88 1.77
N ASN A 146 -19.31 -7.17 1.80
CA ASN A 146 -20.05 -7.76 2.91
C ASN A 146 -19.21 -7.80 4.20
N LEU A 147 -17.90 -8.05 4.09
CA LEU A 147 -17.00 -8.05 5.25
C LEU A 147 -16.96 -6.67 5.92
N ILE A 148 -16.77 -5.61 5.14
CA ILE A 148 -16.78 -4.23 5.64
C ILE A 148 -18.12 -3.93 6.32
N ALA A 149 -19.24 -4.29 5.69
CA ALA A 149 -20.57 -4.04 6.24
C ALA A 149 -20.85 -4.76 7.57
N VAL A 150 -20.19 -5.89 7.84
CA VAL A 150 -20.36 -6.67 9.09
C VAL A 150 -19.43 -6.17 10.19
N LEU A 151 -18.20 -5.77 9.83
CA LEU A 151 -17.20 -5.39 10.82
C LEU A 151 -17.51 -4.05 11.51
N ASN A 152 -18.46 -3.25 10.99
CA ASN A 152 -18.72 -1.88 11.46
C ASN A 152 -17.42 -1.10 11.68
N LEU A 153 -16.39 -1.42 10.88
CA LEU A 153 -15.19 -0.61 10.77
C LEU A 153 -15.60 0.75 10.22
#